data_AF-A0A1I7YG02-F1
#
_entry.id   AF-A0A1I7YG02-F1
#
_cell.length_a   1.000
_cell.length_b   1.000
_cell.length_c   1.000
_cell.angle_alpha   90.00
_cell.angle_beta   90.00
_cell.angle_gamma   90.00
#
_symmetry.space_group_name_H-M   'P 1'
#
loop_
_entity.id
_entity.type
_entity.pdbx_description
1 polymer ?
#
loop_
_entity_poly.entity_id
_entity_poly.type
_entity_poly.pdbx_seq_one_letter_code
_entity_poly.pdbx_strand_id
1 'polypeptide(L)'
;LTASFLAGGEIPIPVPSTGSDTVTIEYKEFGIRLALSPTVVSRDRITLKVAPEVSELDYNNAVRIAGVTVPGLTVRRTDTSVSLADGESFIISGLISSSARSAVDKFPGLGDVPILGAFFRQSSISREETELLMIVTPRLTFLAITRDDGDLQWLKTALAPLGQVVGAGSGSLDELLALVDVTFANLVFVGLDREQVVSQCALIEGVLEAKPMLAIVALGDGMDNQLVLNAMRAGARDFVAYGSRSSEVAGLVRRLSK
;
A
#
# COMPACT_ATOMS: atom_id res chain seq x y z
N LEU A 1 -4.26 -7.68 9.50
CA LEU A 1 -3.28 -7.96 8.44
C LEU A 1 -2.31 -6.78 8.37
N THR A 2 -1.04 -7.03 8.11
CA THR A 2 -0.02 -6.00 7.93
C THR A 2 0.55 -6.17 6.53
N ALA A 3 0.47 -5.13 5.71
CA ALA A 3 1.16 -5.13 4.42
C ALA A 3 2.54 -4.50 4.61
N SER A 4 3.55 -5.10 3.97
CA SER A 4 4.91 -4.60 3.96
C SER A 4 5.40 -4.46 2.53
N PHE A 5 6.09 -3.36 2.27
CA PHE A 5 6.77 -3.08 1.01
C PHE A 5 8.25 -2.81 1.31
N LEU A 6 9.14 -3.36 0.49
CA LEU A 6 10.58 -3.11 0.53
C LEU A 6 11.05 -2.75 -0.88
N ALA A 7 11.69 -1.61 -1.03
CA ALA A 7 12.42 -1.21 -2.22
C ALA A 7 13.87 -0.95 -1.85
N GLY A 8 14.76 -1.86 -2.23
CA GLY A 8 16.15 -1.81 -1.79
C GLY A 8 16.92 -3.07 -2.14
N GLY A 9 17.94 -3.37 -1.36
CA GLY A 9 18.77 -4.55 -1.53
C GLY A 9 19.19 -5.16 -0.20
N GLU A 10 20.02 -6.19 -0.27
CA GLU A 10 20.60 -6.84 0.89
C GLU A 10 22.13 -6.74 0.83
N ILE A 11 22.75 -6.47 1.98
CA ILE A 11 24.21 -6.55 2.12
C ILE A 11 24.61 -7.81 2.89
N PRO A 12 25.63 -8.55 2.43
CA PRO A 12 26.18 -9.68 3.17
C PRO A 12 27.10 -9.19 4.28
N ILE A 13 26.83 -9.59 5.52
CA ILE A 13 27.62 -9.27 6.70
C ILE A 13 28.30 -10.56 7.19
N PRO A 14 29.64 -10.63 7.21
CA PRO A 14 30.36 -11.76 7.79
C PRO A 14 30.24 -11.74 9.32
N VAL A 15 29.67 -12.80 9.89
CA VAL A 15 29.51 -13.01 11.33
C VAL A 15 30.46 -14.14 11.76
N PRO A 16 31.46 -13.87 12.62
CA PRO A 16 32.32 -14.91 13.17
C PRO A 16 31.54 -15.85 14.10
N SER A 17 31.68 -17.16 13.93
CA SER A 17 31.09 -18.15 14.83
C SER A 17 31.88 -18.23 16.14
N THR A 18 31.21 -18.15 17.29
CA THR A 18 31.87 -18.30 18.59
C THR A 18 32.35 -19.75 18.79
N GLY A 19 33.66 -19.95 18.80
CA GLY A 19 34.29 -21.25 19.09
C GLY A 19 34.75 -22.06 17.88
N SER A 20 34.66 -21.51 16.66
CA SER A 20 35.20 -22.12 15.43
C SER A 20 35.81 -21.05 14.52
N ASP A 21 36.79 -21.43 13.68
CA ASP A 21 37.41 -20.54 12.67
C ASP A 21 36.53 -20.36 11.41
N THR A 22 35.21 -20.52 11.56
CA THR A 22 34.25 -20.49 10.46
C THR A 22 33.51 -19.16 10.45
N VAL A 23 33.45 -18.52 9.27
CA VAL A 23 32.70 -17.27 9.04
C VAL A 23 31.38 -17.60 8.37
N THR A 24 30.26 -17.17 8.96
CA THR A 24 28.92 -17.27 8.36
C THR A 24 28.53 -15.92 7.75
N ILE A 25 27.66 -15.93 6.75
CA ILE A 25 27.16 -14.71 6.11
C ILE A 25 25.71 -14.49 6.54
N GLU A 26 25.43 -13.31 7.11
CA GLU A 26 24.07 -12.83 7.41
C GLU A 26 23.69 -11.74 6.40
N TYR A 27 22.53 -11.84 5.77
CA TYR A 27 22.05 -10.80 4.85
C TYR A 27 21.23 -9.76 5.62
N LYS A 28 21.55 -8.48 5.41
CA LYS A 28 20.83 -7.36 6.00
C LYS A 28 20.21 -6.48 4.92
N GLU A 29 18.89 -6.33 4.97
CA GLU A 29 18.14 -5.44 4.10
C GLU A 29 18.51 -3.97 4.35
N PHE A 30 18.56 -3.19 3.27
CA PHE A 30 18.61 -1.73 3.29
C PHE A 30 17.76 -1.16 2.15
N GLY A 31 17.42 0.13 2.23
CA GLY A 31 16.53 0.82 1.30
C GLY A 31 15.27 1.34 2.00
N ILE A 32 14.17 1.44 1.26
CA ILE A 32 12.90 1.98 1.73
C ILE A 32 11.98 0.82 2.11
N ARG A 33 11.62 0.73 3.39
CA ARG A 33 10.64 -0.21 3.90
C ARG A 33 9.41 0.52 4.42
N LEU A 34 8.23 0.07 4.02
CA LEU A 34 6.95 0.60 4.50
C LEU A 34 6.14 -0.55 5.09
N ALA A 35 5.82 -0.45 6.37
CA ALA A 35 4.81 -1.32 7.00
C ALA A 35 3.54 -0.51 7.26
N LEU A 36 2.40 -1.07 6.85
CA LEU A 36 1.10 -0.44 7.01
C LEU A 36 0.06 -1.44 7.53
N SER A 37 -0.75 -0.97 8.47
CA SER A 37 -1.87 -1.74 9.04
C SER A 37 -3.11 -0.85 9.09
N PRO A 38 -4.05 -1.00 8.13
CA PRO A 38 -5.34 -0.34 8.20
C PRO A 38 -6.26 -1.02 9.20
N THR A 39 -7.10 -0.24 9.86
CA THR A 39 -8.20 -0.70 10.70
C THR A 39 -9.39 0.20 10.46
N VAL A 40 -10.48 -0.38 9.94
CA VAL A 40 -11.74 0.33 9.78
C VAL A 40 -12.36 0.51 11.17
N VAL A 41 -12.36 1.73 11.70
CA VAL A 41 -12.91 2.03 13.04
C VAL A 41 -14.39 2.36 12.94
N SER A 42 -14.77 3.06 11.87
CA SER A 42 -16.15 3.42 11.57
C SER A 42 -16.33 3.64 10.07
N ARG A 43 -17.56 3.80 9.60
CA ARG A 43 -17.91 3.79 8.17
C ARG A 43 -17.17 4.83 7.32
N ASP A 44 -16.83 5.96 7.92
CA ASP A 44 -16.16 7.09 7.30
C ASP A 44 -14.75 7.31 7.85
N ARG A 45 -14.26 6.49 8.79
CA ARG A 45 -12.92 6.64 9.38
C ARG A 45 -12.10 5.36 9.34
N ILE A 46 -10.90 5.51 8.83
CA ILE A 46 -9.90 4.46 8.75
C ILE A 46 -8.74 4.91 9.64
N THR A 47 -8.41 4.08 10.63
CA THR A 47 -7.19 4.25 11.40
C THR A 47 -6.08 3.50 10.68
N LEU A 48 -5.00 4.21 10.37
CA LEU A 48 -3.81 3.68 9.73
C LEU A 48 -2.65 3.74 10.71
N LYS A 49 -2.07 2.58 11.01
CA LYS A 49 -0.74 2.52 11.62
C LYS A 49 0.29 2.43 10.49
N VAL A 50 1.20 3.38 10.44
CA VAL A 50 2.20 3.51 9.37
C VAL A 50 3.59 3.60 9.99
N ALA A 51 4.49 2.73 9.51
CA ALA A 51 5.87 2.66 9.96
C ALA A 51 6.83 2.66 8.77
N PRO A 52 7.10 3.83 8.15
CA PRO A 52 8.13 3.95 7.13
C PRO A 52 9.53 3.90 7.74
N GLU A 53 10.44 3.25 7.03
CA GLU A 53 11.86 3.24 7.30
C GLU A 53 12.64 3.47 6.01
N VAL A 54 13.67 4.29 6.08
CA VAL A 54 14.65 4.48 5.02
C VAL A 54 16.02 4.16 5.59
N SER A 55 16.78 3.34 4.87
CA SER A 55 18.11 2.91 5.27
C SER A 55 19.07 3.01 4.09
N GLU A 56 20.26 3.56 4.36
CA GLU A 56 21.30 3.82 3.37
C GLU A 56 22.63 3.24 3.87
N LEU A 57 23.44 2.74 2.93
CA LEU A 57 24.79 2.24 3.24
C LEU A 57 25.71 3.41 3.54
N ASP A 58 26.26 3.44 4.76
CA ASP A 58 27.23 4.43 5.20
C ASP A 58 28.64 3.84 5.22
N TYR A 59 29.39 4.10 4.16
CA TYR A 59 30.79 3.67 4.05
C TYR A 59 31.75 4.49 4.91
N ASN A 60 31.34 5.66 5.42
CA ASN A 60 32.17 6.44 6.34
C ASN A 60 32.20 5.82 7.74
N ASN A 61 31.12 5.13 8.13
CA ASN A 61 31.03 4.39 9.39
C ASN A 61 31.20 2.87 9.18
N ALA A 62 32.01 2.47 8.19
CA ALA A 62 32.25 1.08 7.88
C ALA A 62 33.22 0.41 8.85
N VAL A 63 32.99 -0.88 9.14
CA VAL A 63 33.86 -1.73 9.96
C VAL A 63 34.53 -2.78 9.07
N ARG A 64 35.80 -3.09 9.35
CA ARG A 64 36.51 -4.18 8.67
C ARG A 64 36.42 -5.45 9.50
N ILE A 65 35.81 -6.50 8.94
CA ILE A 65 35.65 -7.81 9.56
C ILE A 65 36.22 -8.85 8.59
N ALA A 66 37.18 -9.66 9.05
CA ALA A 66 37.81 -10.71 8.24
C ALA A 66 38.31 -10.24 6.85
N GLY A 67 38.82 -9.01 6.75
CA GLY A 67 39.31 -8.44 5.49
C GLY A 67 38.23 -7.84 4.57
N VAL A 68 36.95 -8.02 4.90
CA VAL A 68 35.80 -7.44 4.19
C VAL A 68 35.41 -6.11 4.85
N THR A 69 35.11 -5.09 4.04
CA THR A 69 34.59 -3.81 4.52
C THR A 69 33.07 -3.88 4.57
N VAL A 70 32.49 -3.82 5.77
CA VAL A 70 31.05 -3.83 6.01
C VAL A 70 30.60 -2.40 6.25
N PRO A 71 29.77 -1.80 5.37
CA PRO A 71 29.26 -0.45 5.60
C PRO A 71 28.35 -0.40 6.84
N GLY A 72 28.34 0.73 7.53
CA GLY A 72 27.30 1.04 8.50
C GLY A 72 25.95 1.23 7.81
N LEU A 73 24.87 1.31 8.60
CA LEU A 73 23.54 1.67 8.09
C LEU A 73 23.09 2.97 8.74
N THR A 74 22.83 3.98 7.92
CA THR A 74 22.09 5.17 8.36
C THR A 74 20.61 4.86 8.22
N VAL A 75 19.88 4.80 9.34
CA VAL A 75 18.46 4.41 9.36
C VAL A 75 17.61 5.57 9.88
N ARG A 76 16.52 5.85 9.17
CA ARG A 76 15.49 6.83 9.53
C ARG A 76 14.16 6.08 9.63
N ARG A 77 13.50 6.14 10.78
CA ARG A 77 12.20 5.48 10.99
C ARG A 77 11.22 6.46 11.63
N THR A 78 9.95 6.31 11.30
CA THR A 78 8.84 6.96 11.98
C THR A 78 7.77 5.93 12.27
N ASP A 79 7.12 6.02 13.42
CA ASP A 79 6.00 5.15 13.81
C ASP A 79 4.82 6.04 14.19
N THR A 80 3.77 6.03 13.36
CA THR A 80 2.60 6.90 13.56
C THR A 80 1.30 6.11 13.45
N SER A 81 0.28 6.60 14.14
CA SER A 81 -1.08 6.09 14.08
C SER A 81 -2.00 7.28 13.82
N VAL A 82 -2.69 7.27 12.69
CA VAL A 82 -3.57 8.37 12.27
C VAL A 82 -4.96 7.85 12.02
N SER A 83 -5.98 8.66 12.32
CA SER A 83 -7.36 8.38 11.96
C SER A 83 -7.79 9.39 10.91
N LEU A 84 -8.09 8.91 9.71
CA LEU A 84 -8.42 9.72 8.55
C LEU A 84 -9.81 9.38 8.05
N ALA A 85 -10.49 10.37 7.49
CA ALA A 85 -11.69 10.10 6.71
C ALA A 85 -11.35 9.38 5.40
N ASP A 86 -12.35 8.72 4.79
CA ASP A 86 -12.18 8.18 3.43
C ASP A 86 -11.75 9.27 2.43
N GLY A 87 -10.66 9.03 1.71
CA GLY A 87 -10.10 9.99 0.76
C GLY A 87 -9.33 11.16 1.37
N GLU A 88 -9.23 11.26 2.70
CA GLU A 88 -8.41 12.28 3.37
C GLU A 88 -6.93 11.89 3.36
N SER A 89 -6.08 12.79 2.87
CA SER A 89 -4.64 12.54 2.80
C SER A 89 -3.95 12.96 4.10
N PHE A 90 -3.01 12.14 4.56
CA PHE A 90 -2.06 12.49 5.61
C PHE A 90 -0.65 12.53 5.05
N ILE A 91 0.13 13.51 5.51
CA ILE A 91 1.52 13.68 5.13
C ILE A 91 2.40 13.36 6.33
N ILE A 92 3.32 12.40 6.15
CA ILE A 92 4.43 12.16 7.05
C ILE A 92 5.65 12.85 6.42
N SER A 93 6.06 13.97 7.01
CA SER A 93 7.32 14.65 6.67
C SER A 93 8.36 14.30 7.73
N GLY A 94 9.46 13.68 7.30
CA GLY A 94 10.60 13.36 8.15
C GLY A 94 11.60 14.51 8.19
N LEU A 95 11.97 14.94 9.41
CA LEU A 95 13.01 15.94 9.75
C LEU A 95 14.12 16.15 8.71
N ILE A 96 14.35 17.43 8.36
CA ILE A 96 15.44 17.93 7.50
C ILE A 96 16.80 17.55 8.10
N SER A 97 17.66 16.92 7.30
CA SER A 97 19.05 16.66 7.65
C SER A 97 19.96 17.22 6.56
N SER A 98 20.64 18.32 6.86
CA SER A 98 21.73 18.85 6.03
C SER A 98 23.06 18.32 6.57
N SER A 99 23.79 17.53 5.78
CA SER A 99 25.19 17.23 6.07
C SER A 99 26.08 18.15 5.22
N ALA A 100 26.99 18.87 5.86
CA ALA A 100 27.97 19.71 5.17
C ALA A 100 29.35 19.29 5.66
N ARG A 101 30.15 18.69 4.78
CA ARG A 101 31.55 18.33 5.07
C ARG A 101 32.46 19.28 4.31
N SER A 102 33.27 20.02 5.05
CA SER A 102 34.31 20.90 4.51
C SER A 102 35.67 20.31 4.87
N ALA A 103 36.42 19.86 3.86
CA ALA A 103 37.82 19.49 4.03
C ALA A 103 38.70 20.54 3.33
N VAL A 104 39.76 20.98 3.99
CA VAL A 104 40.73 21.93 3.43
C VAL A 104 42.12 21.33 3.56
N ASP A 105 42.63 20.82 2.46
CA ASP A 105 44.01 20.39 2.34
C ASP A 105 44.87 21.61 2.00
N LYS A 106 45.89 21.90 2.82
CA LYS A 106 46.80 23.03 2.60
C LYS A 106 48.25 22.62 2.74
N PHE A 107 49.10 23.22 1.92
CA PHE A 107 50.54 23.05 2.05
C PHE A 107 51.07 23.84 3.27
N PRO A 108 51.86 23.24 4.17
CA PRO A 108 52.35 23.92 5.37
C PRO A 108 53.18 25.17 5.00
N GLY A 109 52.92 26.28 5.69
CA GLY A 109 53.54 27.59 5.43
C GLY A 109 52.88 28.39 4.30
N LEU A 110 52.95 27.89 3.07
CA LEU A 110 52.44 28.59 1.86
C LEU A 110 50.92 28.75 1.84
N GLY A 111 50.18 27.85 2.49
CA GLY A 111 48.72 27.91 2.55
C GLY A 111 48.17 29.13 3.27
N ASP A 112 48.91 29.75 4.19
CA ASP A 112 48.42 30.88 5.01
C ASP A 112 48.92 32.27 4.53
N VAL A 113 49.58 32.32 3.36
CA VAL A 113 50.09 33.58 2.76
C VAL A 113 48.91 34.42 2.21
N PRO A 114 48.81 35.71 2.56
CA PRO A 114 47.82 36.61 1.97
C PRO A 114 47.97 36.65 0.44
N ILE A 115 46.86 36.68 -0.30
CA ILE A 115 46.81 36.77 -1.78
C ILE A 115 47.24 35.47 -2.50
N LEU A 116 48.32 34.81 -2.10
CA LEU A 116 48.87 33.62 -2.78
C LEU A 116 48.40 32.28 -2.20
N GLY A 117 47.96 32.25 -0.93
CA GLY A 117 47.61 31.01 -0.23
C GLY A 117 46.42 30.26 -0.85
N ALA A 118 45.52 30.93 -1.58
CA ALA A 118 44.38 30.28 -2.23
C ALA A 118 44.78 29.28 -3.33
N PHE A 119 45.95 29.43 -3.96
CA PHE A 119 46.45 28.51 -4.98
C PHE A 119 47.13 27.26 -4.38
N PHE A 120 47.46 27.30 -3.08
CA PHE A 120 48.13 26.21 -2.35
C PHE A 120 47.20 25.54 -1.33
N ARG A 121 45.89 25.75 -1.48
CA ARG A 121 44.82 25.17 -0.68
C ARG A 121 43.80 24.53 -1.61
N GLN A 122 43.42 23.29 -1.32
CA GLN A 122 42.30 22.64 -1.97
C GLN A 122 41.18 22.50 -0.94
N SER A 123 40.04 23.13 -1.21
CA SER A 123 38.83 22.98 -0.40
C SER A 123 37.83 22.10 -1.14
N SER A 124 37.36 21.03 -0.50
CA SER A 124 36.22 20.26 -0.98
C SER A 124 35.04 20.49 -0.02
N ILE A 125 33.91 20.88 -0.60
CA ILE A 125 32.64 21.04 0.11
C ILE A 125 31.69 20.00 -0.49
N SER A 126 31.28 19.03 0.32
CA SER A 126 30.22 18.10 -0.04
C SER A 126 28.98 18.39 0.80
N ARG A 127 27.84 18.57 0.14
CA ARG A 127 26.53 18.75 0.77
C ARG A 127 25.59 17.68 0.22
N GLU A 128 25.02 16.91 1.13
CA GLU A 128 24.01 15.90 0.82
C GLU A 128 22.77 16.16 1.67
N GLU A 129 21.63 16.31 0.99
CA GLU A 129 20.31 16.54 1.57
C GLU A 129 19.37 15.43 1.07
N THR A 130 18.84 14.64 2.01
CA THR A 130 17.86 13.59 1.72
C THR A 130 16.56 13.93 2.44
N GLU A 131 15.47 14.12 1.67
CA GLU A 131 14.13 14.38 2.20
C GLU A 131 13.21 13.18 1.93
N LEU A 132 12.47 12.75 2.95
CA LEU A 132 11.43 11.74 2.81
C LEU A 132 10.06 12.39 3.05
N LEU A 133 9.29 12.48 1.97
CA LEU A 133 7.89 12.87 2.00
C LEU A 133 7.02 11.67 1.66
N MET A 134 6.15 11.27 2.58
CA MET A 134 5.18 10.21 2.34
C MET A 134 3.76 10.77 2.45
N ILE A 135 2.97 10.57 1.40
CA ILE A 135 1.55 10.94 1.36
C ILE A 135 0.74 9.66 1.34
N VAL A 136 -0.13 9.50 2.33
CA VAL A 136 -1.01 8.32 2.44
C VAL A 136 -2.45 8.79 2.34
N THR A 137 -3.21 8.19 1.43
CA THR A 137 -4.65 8.46 1.25
C THR A 137 -5.41 7.15 1.28
N PRO A 138 -6.11 6.81 2.39
CA PRO A 138 -6.96 5.63 2.41
C PRO A 138 -8.17 5.83 1.49
N ARG A 139 -8.59 4.74 0.85
CA ARG A 139 -9.81 4.68 0.04
C ARG A 139 -10.60 3.42 0.37
N LEU A 140 -11.92 3.54 0.50
CA LEU A 140 -12.83 2.40 0.54
C LEU A 140 -12.76 1.64 -0.78
N THR A 141 -12.76 0.31 -0.70
CA THR A 141 -12.73 -0.57 -1.87
C THR A 141 -14.01 -1.38 -1.95
N PHE A 142 -14.65 -1.34 -3.12
CA PHE A 142 -15.77 -2.20 -3.50
C PHE A 142 -15.26 -3.22 -4.50
N LEU A 143 -15.68 -4.48 -4.35
CA LEU A 143 -15.38 -5.50 -5.34
C LEU A 143 -16.55 -5.64 -6.30
N ALA A 144 -16.26 -5.93 -7.56
CA ALA A 144 -17.26 -6.21 -8.56
C ALA A 144 -16.86 -7.44 -9.38
N ILE A 145 -17.72 -8.44 -9.45
CA ILE A 145 -17.64 -9.50 -10.46
C ILE A 145 -18.61 -9.12 -11.56
N THR A 146 -18.10 -8.78 -12.73
CA THR A 146 -18.92 -8.59 -13.94
C THR A 146 -18.15 -9.15 -15.13
N ARG A 147 -18.88 -9.61 -16.13
CA ARG A 147 -18.32 -10.15 -17.37
C ARG A 147 -18.01 -9.07 -18.40
N ASP A 148 -18.70 -7.93 -18.28
CA ASP A 148 -18.59 -6.82 -19.22
C ASP A 148 -17.76 -5.68 -18.63
N ASP A 149 -16.70 -5.29 -19.35
CA ASP A 149 -15.82 -4.19 -18.97
C ASP A 149 -16.55 -2.84 -18.93
N GLY A 150 -17.59 -2.67 -19.75
CA GLY A 150 -18.47 -1.51 -19.77
C GLY A 150 -19.29 -1.39 -18.49
N ASP A 151 -19.85 -2.49 -17.99
CA ASP A 151 -20.56 -2.51 -16.70
C ASP A 151 -19.61 -2.20 -15.54
N LEU A 152 -18.39 -2.75 -15.57
CA LEU A 152 -17.36 -2.42 -14.58
C LEU A 152 -17.01 -0.93 -14.62
N GLN A 153 -16.88 -0.36 -15.81
CA GLN A 153 -16.54 1.05 -16.00
C GLN A 153 -17.69 1.98 -15.59
N TRP A 154 -18.94 1.60 -15.86
CA TRP A 154 -20.12 2.30 -15.38
C TRP A 154 -20.14 2.31 -13.84
N LEU A 155 -19.92 1.16 -13.20
CA LEU A 155 -19.92 1.04 -11.75
C LEU A 155 -18.79 1.86 -11.11
N LYS A 156 -17.58 1.80 -11.69
CA LYS A 156 -16.45 2.66 -11.31
C LYS A 156 -16.83 4.14 -11.35
N THR A 157 -17.51 4.57 -12.41
CA THR A 157 -17.96 5.97 -12.56
C THR A 157 -19.05 6.32 -11.53
N ALA A 158 -20.00 5.43 -11.30
CA ALA A 158 -21.08 5.64 -10.34
C ALA A 158 -20.59 5.74 -8.88
N LEU A 159 -19.56 4.97 -8.53
CA LEU A 159 -19.01 4.89 -7.18
C LEU A 159 -17.73 5.70 -6.94
N ALA A 160 -17.18 6.36 -7.97
CA ALA A 160 -16.00 7.21 -7.84
C ALA A 160 -16.04 8.21 -6.66
N PRO A 161 -17.20 8.81 -6.30
CA PRO A 161 -17.27 9.70 -5.13
C PRO A 161 -17.20 8.99 -3.78
N LEU A 162 -17.45 7.68 -3.73
CA LEU A 162 -17.55 6.88 -2.50
C LEU A 162 -16.35 5.96 -2.26
N GLY A 163 -15.58 5.64 -3.30
CA GLY A 163 -14.47 4.72 -3.18
C GLY A 163 -14.00 4.18 -4.53
N GLN A 164 -13.08 3.23 -4.47
CA GLN A 164 -12.54 2.55 -5.63
C GLN A 164 -13.29 1.25 -5.87
N VAL A 165 -13.59 0.95 -7.15
CA VAL A 165 -14.16 -0.34 -7.55
C VAL A 165 -13.08 -1.19 -8.21
N VAL A 166 -12.87 -2.38 -7.69
CA VAL A 166 -11.90 -3.37 -8.19
C VAL A 166 -12.67 -4.55 -8.79
N GLY A 167 -12.36 -4.87 -10.04
CA GLY A 167 -12.91 -6.06 -10.70
C GLY A 167 -12.27 -7.32 -10.12
N ALA A 168 -13.08 -8.27 -9.67
CA ALA A 168 -12.64 -9.62 -9.34
C ALA A 168 -12.75 -10.48 -10.61
N GLY A 169 -11.69 -11.19 -10.96
CA GLY A 169 -11.47 -11.80 -12.28
C GLY A 169 -12.41 -12.97 -12.58
N SER A 170 -11.90 -14.20 -12.49
CA SER A 170 -12.55 -15.40 -13.04
C SER A 170 -13.90 -15.79 -12.41
N GLY A 171 -14.34 -15.08 -11.37
CA GLY A 171 -15.55 -15.37 -10.63
C GLY A 171 -15.46 -16.67 -9.82
N SER A 172 -14.26 -17.10 -9.42
CA SER A 172 -14.12 -18.21 -8.47
C SER A 172 -14.31 -17.72 -7.02
N LEU A 173 -14.87 -18.58 -6.17
CA LEU A 173 -15.11 -18.28 -4.76
C LEU A 173 -13.82 -17.93 -4.03
N ASP A 174 -12.77 -18.73 -4.21
CA ASP A 174 -11.49 -18.57 -3.52
C ASP A 174 -10.80 -17.25 -3.90
N GLU A 175 -10.84 -16.87 -5.18
CA GLU A 175 -10.28 -15.59 -5.65
C GLU A 175 -11.04 -14.41 -5.04
N LEU A 176 -12.38 -14.45 -5.02
CA LEU A 176 -13.17 -13.41 -4.39
C LEU A 176 -12.89 -13.32 -2.89
N LEU A 177 -12.84 -14.44 -2.16
CA LEU A 177 -12.57 -14.44 -0.73
C LEU A 177 -11.17 -13.88 -0.42
N ALA A 178 -10.16 -14.25 -1.21
CA ALA A 178 -8.83 -13.69 -1.10
C ALA A 178 -8.83 -12.17 -1.35
N LEU A 179 -9.55 -11.69 -2.36
CA LEU A 179 -9.70 -10.27 -2.64
C LEU A 179 -10.44 -9.54 -1.52
N VAL A 180 -11.49 -10.12 -0.95
CA VAL A 180 -12.21 -9.56 0.20
C VAL A 180 -11.28 -9.42 1.40
N ASP A 181 -10.45 -10.42 1.68
CA ASP A 181 -9.49 -10.38 2.79
C ASP A 181 -8.38 -9.35 2.59
N VAL A 182 -7.90 -9.19 1.36
CA VAL A 182 -6.84 -8.20 1.04
C VAL A 182 -7.38 -6.78 1.02
N THR A 183 -8.59 -6.56 0.47
CA THR A 183 -9.17 -5.23 0.28
C THR A 183 -10.03 -4.75 1.45
N PHE A 184 -10.38 -5.65 2.38
CA PHE A 184 -11.35 -5.41 3.45
C PHE A 184 -12.71 -4.93 2.94
N ALA A 185 -13.09 -5.31 1.72
CA ALA A 185 -14.37 -4.95 1.15
C ALA A 185 -15.51 -5.52 2.03
N ASN A 186 -16.41 -4.64 2.46
CA ASN A 186 -17.64 -5.01 3.17
C ASN A 186 -18.84 -5.15 2.24
N LEU A 187 -18.67 -4.78 0.96
CA LEU A 187 -19.70 -4.84 -0.06
C LEU A 187 -19.10 -5.34 -1.38
N VAL A 188 -19.77 -6.31 -1.98
CA VAL A 188 -19.41 -6.90 -3.27
C VAL A 188 -20.59 -6.81 -4.23
N PHE A 189 -20.30 -6.37 -5.45
CA PHE A 189 -21.23 -6.39 -6.56
C PHE A 189 -21.06 -7.67 -7.38
N VAL A 190 -22.15 -8.35 -7.69
CA VAL A 190 -22.14 -9.58 -8.50
C VAL A 190 -23.09 -9.41 -9.68
N GLY A 191 -22.51 -9.32 -10.88
CA GLY A 191 -23.23 -9.31 -12.14
C GLY A 191 -23.91 -10.65 -12.40
N LEU A 192 -25.19 -10.57 -12.77
CA LEU A 192 -26.05 -11.70 -13.07
C LEU A 192 -26.49 -11.67 -14.53
N ASP A 193 -26.37 -12.82 -15.18
CA ASP A 193 -26.77 -13.05 -16.56
C ASP A 193 -27.67 -14.27 -16.65
N ARG A 194 -28.63 -14.27 -17.57
CA ARG A 194 -29.57 -15.41 -17.75
C ARG A 194 -28.87 -16.73 -18.00
N GLU A 195 -27.75 -16.71 -18.71
CA GLU A 195 -27.00 -17.90 -19.10
C GLU A 195 -26.26 -18.57 -17.93
N GLN A 196 -25.87 -17.80 -16.92
CA GLN A 196 -25.01 -18.25 -15.81
C GLN A 196 -25.61 -17.98 -14.42
N VAL A 197 -26.89 -17.62 -14.35
CA VAL A 197 -27.55 -17.24 -13.11
C VAL A 197 -27.41 -18.31 -12.02
N VAL A 198 -27.39 -19.59 -12.39
CA VAL A 198 -27.21 -20.71 -11.44
C VAL A 198 -25.83 -20.68 -10.79
N SER A 199 -24.75 -20.57 -11.58
CA SER A 199 -23.39 -20.51 -11.04
C SER A 199 -23.11 -19.21 -10.30
N GLN A 200 -23.66 -18.09 -10.77
CA GLN A 200 -23.51 -16.80 -10.11
C GLN A 200 -24.27 -16.77 -8.77
N CYS A 201 -25.47 -17.36 -8.69
CA CYS A 201 -26.19 -17.52 -7.42
C CYS A 201 -25.45 -18.45 -6.45
N ALA A 202 -24.90 -19.55 -6.94
CA ALA A 202 -24.08 -20.45 -6.10
C ALA A 202 -22.84 -19.73 -5.54
N LEU A 203 -22.23 -18.82 -6.31
CA LEU A 203 -21.16 -17.96 -5.82
C LEU A 203 -21.66 -17.03 -4.71
N ILE A 204 -22.79 -16.36 -4.89
CA ILE A 204 -23.39 -15.49 -3.85
C ILE A 204 -23.59 -16.28 -2.55
N GLU A 205 -24.19 -17.47 -2.65
CA GLU A 205 -24.43 -18.36 -1.51
C GLU A 205 -23.13 -18.77 -0.83
N GLY A 206 -22.13 -19.24 -1.59
CA GLY A 206 -20.84 -19.67 -1.04
C GLY A 206 -20.06 -18.54 -0.38
N VAL A 207 -20.14 -17.32 -0.92
CA VAL A 207 -19.51 -16.14 -0.31
C VAL A 207 -20.20 -15.77 1.00
N LEU A 208 -21.53 -15.78 1.05
CA LEU A 208 -22.29 -15.48 2.27
C LEU A 208 -22.12 -16.56 3.34
N GLU A 209 -21.96 -17.82 2.94
CA GLU A 209 -21.62 -18.91 3.85
C GLU A 209 -20.25 -18.69 4.50
N ALA A 210 -19.23 -18.34 3.70
CA ALA A 210 -17.88 -18.09 4.20
C ALA A 210 -17.75 -16.76 4.98
N LYS A 211 -18.49 -15.71 4.59
CA LYS A 211 -18.48 -14.38 5.21
C LYS A 211 -19.90 -13.83 5.39
N PRO A 212 -20.63 -14.23 6.44
CA PRO A 212 -22.03 -13.85 6.67
C PRO A 212 -22.29 -12.34 6.85
N MET A 213 -21.25 -11.57 7.18
CA MET A 213 -21.34 -10.12 7.39
C MET A 213 -21.13 -9.32 6.09
N LEU A 214 -20.79 -9.97 4.98
CA LEU A 214 -20.55 -9.31 3.70
C LEU A 214 -21.88 -8.91 3.05
N ALA A 215 -21.97 -7.68 2.56
CA ALA A 215 -23.12 -7.25 1.79
C ALA A 215 -22.92 -7.60 0.30
N ILE A 216 -23.82 -8.38 -0.28
CA ILE A 216 -23.82 -8.64 -1.72
C ILE A 216 -24.93 -7.84 -2.40
N VAL A 217 -24.58 -7.13 -3.47
CA VAL A 217 -25.51 -6.42 -4.34
C VAL A 217 -25.46 -7.07 -5.72
N ALA A 218 -26.59 -7.60 -6.16
CA ALA A 218 -26.68 -8.15 -7.50
C ALA A 218 -26.80 -7.03 -8.54
N LEU A 219 -26.11 -7.18 -9.66
CA LEU A 219 -26.24 -6.34 -10.84
C LEU A 219 -26.86 -7.15 -11.97
N GLY A 220 -27.69 -6.54 -12.81
CA GLY A 220 -28.29 -7.27 -13.93
C GLY A 220 -29.20 -6.41 -14.79
N ASP A 221 -29.85 -7.02 -15.77
CA ASP A 221 -30.94 -6.39 -16.50
C ASP A 221 -32.16 -6.26 -15.59
N GLY A 222 -32.51 -5.01 -15.22
CA GLY A 222 -33.64 -4.71 -14.35
C GLY A 222 -35.02 -5.02 -14.96
N MET A 223 -35.10 -5.27 -16.27
CA MET A 223 -36.33 -5.73 -16.91
C MET A 223 -36.60 -7.23 -16.68
N ASP A 224 -35.59 -7.98 -16.20
CA ASP A 224 -35.72 -9.40 -15.91
C ASP A 224 -36.01 -9.67 -14.43
N ASN A 225 -37.30 -9.82 -14.13
CA ASN A 225 -37.77 -10.19 -12.79
C ASN A 225 -37.19 -11.52 -12.29
N GLN A 226 -36.78 -12.42 -13.18
CA GLN A 226 -36.26 -13.73 -12.78
C GLN A 226 -34.82 -13.61 -12.23
N LEU A 227 -34.01 -12.69 -12.77
CA LEU A 227 -32.69 -12.38 -12.20
C LEU A 227 -32.81 -11.79 -10.80
N VAL A 228 -33.73 -10.83 -10.62
CA VAL A 228 -33.98 -10.21 -9.31
C VAL A 228 -34.41 -11.26 -8.29
N LEU A 229 -35.36 -12.12 -8.63
CA LEU A 229 -35.84 -13.16 -7.73
C LEU A 229 -34.75 -14.18 -7.37
N ASN A 230 -33.93 -14.59 -8.34
CA ASN A 230 -32.83 -15.52 -8.10
C ASN A 230 -31.75 -14.89 -7.20
N ALA A 231 -31.40 -13.62 -7.44
CA ALA A 231 -30.46 -12.87 -6.60
C ALA A 231 -30.92 -12.82 -5.13
N MET A 232 -32.17 -12.41 -4.90
CA MET A 232 -32.71 -12.27 -3.55
C MET A 232 -32.82 -13.62 -2.84
N ARG A 233 -33.11 -14.70 -3.58
CA ARG A 233 -33.11 -16.08 -3.04
C ARG A 233 -31.72 -16.55 -2.65
N ALA A 234 -30.70 -16.21 -3.44
CA ALA A 234 -29.30 -16.53 -3.15
C ALA A 234 -28.74 -15.74 -1.95
N GLY A 235 -29.48 -14.75 -1.43
CA GLY A 235 -29.09 -13.95 -0.27
C GLY A 235 -28.52 -12.57 -0.60
N ALA A 236 -28.62 -12.12 -1.86
CA ALA A 236 -28.28 -10.74 -2.18
C ALA A 236 -29.13 -9.77 -1.34
N ARG A 237 -28.50 -8.73 -0.80
CA ARG A 237 -29.17 -7.71 0.02
C ARG A 237 -30.01 -6.76 -0.82
N ASP A 238 -29.60 -6.51 -2.05
CA ASP A 238 -30.23 -5.56 -2.95
C ASP A 238 -29.89 -5.89 -4.41
N PHE A 239 -30.62 -5.27 -5.34
CA PHE A 239 -30.44 -5.44 -6.78
C PHE A 239 -30.37 -4.08 -7.47
N VAL A 240 -29.41 -3.91 -8.38
CA VAL A 240 -29.24 -2.69 -9.17
C VAL A 240 -29.24 -3.02 -10.65
N ALA A 241 -30.11 -2.33 -11.39
CA ALA A 241 -30.13 -2.46 -12.85
C ALA A 241 -28.89 -1.80 -13.47
N TYR A 242 -28.29 -2.42 -14.48
CA TYR A 242 -27.24 -1.77 -15.26
C TYR A 242 -27.72 -0.43 -15.84
N GLY A 243 -26.83 0.57 -15.84
CA GLY A 243 -27.17 1.92 -16.31
C GLY A 243 -28.00 2.77 -15.33
N SER A 244 -28.26 2.29 -14.12
CA SER A 244 -28.90 3.08 -13.06
C SER A 244 -28.13 4.38 -12.77
N ARG A 245 -28.82 5.40 -12.26
CA ARG A 245 -28.21 6.71 -11.99
C ARG A 245 -27.16 6.58 -10.88
N SER A 246 -26.04 7.30 -11.00
CA SER A 246 -24.98 7.29 -9.98
C SER A 246 -25.48 7.65 -8.57
N SER A 247 -26.45 8.56 -8.46
CA SER A 247 -27.06 8.94 -7.18
C SER A 247 -27.84 7.80 -6.51
N GLU A 248 -28.45 6.92 -7.31
CA GLU A 248 -29.21 5.77 -6.82
C GLU A 248 -28.28 4.68 -6.31
N VAL A 249 -27.27 4.32 -7.09
CA VAL A 249 -26.23 3.35 -6.69
C VAL A 249 -25.50 3.84 -5.45
N ALA A 250 -25.11 5.12 -5.42
CA ALA A 250 -24.46 5.73 -4.26
C ALA A 250 -25.39 5.75 -3.02
N GLY A 251 -26.67 6.04 -3.22
CA GLY A 251 -27.68 6.02 -2.15
C GLY A 251 -27.87 4.62 -1.56
N LEU A 252 -27.86 3.60 -2.40
CA LEU A 252 -27.92 2.19 -2.00
C LEU A 252 -26.67 1.78 -1.22
N VAL A 253 -25.46 2.08 -1.72
CA VAL A 253 -24.22 1.77 -1.01
C VAL A 253 -24.20 2.42 0.36
N ARG A 254 -24.59 3.70 0.47
CA ARG A 254 -24.71 4.41 1.76
C ARG A 254 -25.73 3.80 2.71
N ARG A 255 -26.77 3.15 2.19
CA ARG A 255 -27.79 2.44 2.98
C ARG A 255 -27.27 1.09 3.46
N LEU A 256 -26.61 0.33 2.60
CA LEU A 256 -26.12 -1.02 2.91
C LEU A 256 -24.83 -1.02 3.72
N SER A 257 -24.05 0.07 3.64
CA SER A 257 -22.91 0.31 4.50
C SER A 257 -23.32 0.71 5.92
N LYS A 258 -24.63 0.80 6.22
CA LYS A 258 -25.13 1.00 7.59
C LYS A 258 -25.05 -0.30 8.39
#